data_AF-A0A0B3S384-F1
#
_entry.id   AF-A0A0B3S384-F1
#
_cell.length_a   1.000
_cell.length_b   1.000
_cell.length_c   1.000
_cell.angle_alpha   90.00
_cell.angle_beta   90.00
_cell.angle_gamma   90.00
#
_symmetry.space_group_name_H-M   'P 1'
#
loop_
_entity.id
_entity.type
_entity.pdbx_description
1 polymer ?
#
loop_
_entity_poly.entity_id
_entity_poly.type
_entity_poly.pdbx_seq_one_letter_code
_entity_poly.pdbx_strand_id
1 'polypeptide(L)'
;MNTFKKALTLVMTIASLESGIVTVADASPLNVQAKRPDLQEYCQKYHRADARLTSYSALAWKCYKSPTQTWGISVNRACQDQHGLPKSRYTSAGDPYSWYCYKPRPKAPGVDLTRYCKKHFGQSARAKLVGKTALDWVCASGQHNRWGISVSTACREQHGLPKASYGNRNDPYSWTCHR
;
A
#
# COMPACT_ATOMS: atom_id res chain seq x y z
N MET A 1 5.63 32.69 -83.43
CA MET A 1 4.51 33.48 -82.87
C MET A 1 3.43 32.53 -82.39
N ASN A 2 3.18 32.56 -81.07
CA ASN A 2 2.00 32.18 -80.26
C ASN A 2 0.99 31.16 -80.84
N THR A 3 0.49 30.18 -80.09
CA THR A 3 -0.21 30.41 -78.82
C THR A 3 -0.39 29.09 -78.06
N PHE A 4 0.05 29.05 -76.79
CA PHE A 4 -0.21 27.97 -75.84
C PHE A 4 -1.69 27.90 -75.46
N LYS A 5 -2.34 26.73 -75.62
CA LYS A 5 -3.66 26.45 -75.04
C LYS A 5 -3.49 25.99 -73.60
N LYS A 6 -4.00 26.79 -72.65
CA LYS A 6 -4.06 26.50 -71.21
C LYS A 6 -5.01 25.33 -70.96
N ALA A 7 -4.50 24.25 -70.37
CA ALA A 7 -5.33 23.20 -69.77
C ALA A 7 -5.80 23.65 -68.38
N LEU A 8 -7.11 23.60 -68.15
CA LEU A 8 -7.75 23.95 -66.89
C LEU A 8 -7.88 22.66 -66.05
N THR A 9 -7.01 22.47 -65.07
CA THR A 9 -7.04 21.31 -64.18
C THR A 9 -7.95 21.61 -62.98
N LEU A 10 -9.06 20.89 -62.89
CA LEU A 10 -9.98 20.91 -61.75
C LEU A 10 -9.37 20.12 -60.58
N VAL A 11 -8.96 20.80 -59.52
CA VAL A 11 -8.46 20.14 -58.30
C VAL A 11 -9.66 19.87 -57.37
N MET A 12 -10.12 18.63 -57.31
CA MET A 12 -11.01 18.18 -56.22
C MET A 12 -10.17 17.99 -54.96
N THR A 13 -10.38 18.83 -53.95
CA THR A 13 -9.82 18.65 -52.61
C THR A 13 -10.59 17.56 -51.88
N ILE A 14 -9.97 16.38 -51.77
CA ILE A 14 -10.44 15.31 -50.90
C ILE A 14 -10.12 15.75 -49.47
N ALA A 15 -11.14 16.05 -48.66
CA ALA A 15 -10.97 16.30 -47.24
C ALA A 15 -10.60 14.98 -46.56
N SER A 16 -9.31 14.76 -46.34
CA SER A 16 -8.79 13.65 -45.54
C SER A 16 -9.23 13.84 -44.09
N LEU A 17 -10.09 12.94 -43.60
CA LEU A 17 -10.36 12.78 -42.17
C LEU A 17 -9.06 12.30 -41.51
N GLU A 18 -8.34 13.23 -40.88
CA GLU A 18 -7.20 12.93 -40.03
C GLU A 18 -7.69 12.07 -38.86
N SER A 19 -7.51 10.76 -39.00
CA SER A 19 -7.70 9.82 -37.92
C SER A 19 -6.63 10.13 -36.88
N GLY A 20 -7.02 10.84 -35.83
CA GLY A 20 -6.16 11.15 -34.70
C GLY A 20 -5.54 9.88 -34.16
N ILE A 21 -4.26 9.69 -34.45
CA ILE A 21 -3.46 8.59 -33.90
C ILE A 21 -3.30 8.91 -32.41
N VAL A 22 -4.10 8.27 -31.57
CA VAL A 22 -3.88 8.32 -30.12
C VAL A 22 -2.62 7.50 -29.87
N THR A 23 -1.50 8.19 -29.63
CA THR A 23 -0.28 7.56 -29.14
C THR A 23 -0.60 6.91 -27.79
N VAL A 24 -0.68 5.58 -27.80
CA VAL A 24 -0.70 4.80 -26.57
C VAL A 24 0.68 5.02 -25.95
N ALA A 25 0.75 5.74 -24.84
CA ALA A 25 2.02 5.98 -24.16
C ALA A 25 2.59 4.62 -23.72
N ASP A 26 3.69 4.20 -24.36
CA ASP A 26 4.51 3.09 -23.86
C ASP A 26 4.96 3.41 -22.44
N ALA A 27 4.69 2.48 -21.52
CA ALA A 27 5.15 2.58 -20.14
C ALA A 27 6.67 2.73 -20.12
N SER A 28 7.16 3.89 -19.68
CA SER A 28 8.60 4.20 -19.60
C SER A 28 9.38 3.15 -18.78
N PRO A 29 10.68 2.93 -19.10
CA PRO A 29 11.50 1.90 -18.47
C PRO A 29 11.69 2.13 -16.96
N LEU A 30 11.51 1.05 -16.20
CA LEU A 30 11.42 1.01 -14.74
C LEU A 30 12.77 1.20 -14.04
N ASN A 31 12.83 2.17 -13.13
CA ASN A 31 13.70 2.08 -11.96
C ASN A 31 13.24 0.89 -11.09
N VAL A 32 14.16 -0.05 -10.84
CA VAL A 32 13.95 -1.47 -10.49
C VAL A 32 13.38 -1.75 -9.09
N GLN A 33 13.09 -0.78 -8.22
CA GLN A 33 13.07 -1.09 -6.76
C GLN A 33 11.74 -1.30 -6.05
N ALA A 34 10.59 -1.29 -6.73
CA ALA A 34 9.33 -1.72 -6.12
C ALA A 34 8.54 -2.60 -7.12
N LYS A 35 7.87 -3.66 -6.67
CA LYS A 35 7.06 -4.50 -7.56
C LYS A 35 5.86 -3.67 -8.07
N ARG A 36 6.02 -2.96 -9.19
CA ARG A 36 4.99 -2.05 -9.72
C ARG A 36 3.91 -2.86 -10.44
N PRO A 37 2.62 -2.58 -10.20
CA PRO A 37 1.54 -3.26 -10.93
C PRO A 37 1.44 -2.70 -12.35
N ASP A 38 1.19 -3.58 -13.32
CA ASP A 38 0.82 -3.20 -14.68
C ASP A 38 -0.71 -2.98 -14.73
N LEU A 39 -1.11 -1.72 -14.87
CA LEU A 39 -2.51 -1.35 -14.89
C LEU A 39 -3.16 -1.57 -16.27
N GLN A 40 -2.37 -1.58 -17.34
CA GLN A 40 -2.84 -1.92 -18.69
C GLN A 40 -3.24 -3.39 -18.73
N GLU A 41 -2.38 -4.28 -18.24
CA GLU A 41 -2.69 -5.72 -18.17
C GLU A 41 -3.96 -5.99 -17.36
N TYR A 42 -4.16 -5.28 -16.23
CA TYR A 42 -5.41 -5.35 -15.47
C TYR A 42 -6.62 -4.97 -16.33
N CYS A 43 -6.57 -3.84 -17.03
CA CYS A 43 -7.70 -3.37 -17.84
C CYS A 43 -7.99 -4.29 -19.02
N GLN A 44 -6.95 -4.84 -19.65
CA GLN A 44 -7.10 -5.81 -20.71
C GLN A 44 -7.76 -7.10 -20.20
N LYS A 45 -7.29 -7.62 -19.08
CA LYS A 45 -7.80 -8.84 -18.45
C LYS A 45 -9.26 -8.73 -18.01
N TYR A 46 -9.63 -7.65 -17.33
CA TYR A 46 -10.94 -7.53 -16.68
C TYR A 46 -12.00 -6.80 -17.51
N HIS A 47 -11.59 -5.93 -18.43
CA HIS A 47 -12.51 -5.03 -19.13
C HIS A 47 -12.32 -4.99 -20.65
N ARG A 48 -11.28 -5.68 -21.20
CA ARG A 48 -10.89 -5.60 -22.62
C ARG A 48 -10.79 -4.14 -23.07
N ALA A 49 -10.05 -3.36 -22.28
CA ALA A 49 -9.97 -1.90 -22.33
C ALA A 49 -8.55 -1.43 -22.02
N ASP A 50 -8.25 -0.17 -22.31
CA ASP A 50 -6.94 0.44 -22.03
C ASP A 50 -6.92 1.13 -20.68
N ALA A 51 -5.80 1.08 -19.98
CA ALA A 51 -5.54 1.93 -18.84
C ALA A 51 -5.24 3.36 -19.31
N ARG A 52 -5.98 4.33 -18.79
CA ARG A 52 -5.79 5.76 -19.10
C ARG A 52 -5.85 6.60 -17.83
N LEU A 53 -5.09 7.69 -17.83
CA LEU A 53 -5.18 8.72 -16.82
C LEU A 53 -6.26 9.73 -17.18
N THR A 54 -7.18 10.01 -16.25
CA THR A 54 -8.15 11.11 -16.40
C THR A 54 -7.60 12.45 -15.90
N SER A 55 -6.53 12.43 -15.10
CA SER A 55 -5.76 13.58 -14.63
C SER A 55 -4.37 13.09 -14.16
N TYR A 56 -3.44 14.00 -13.91
CA TYR A 56 -2.09 13.62 -13.47
C TYR A 56 -2.05 13.35 -11.96
N SER A 57 -2.49 12.15 -11.54
CA SER A 57 -2.42 11.71 -10.13
C SER A 57 -2.43 10.18 -10.00
N ALA A 58 -1.92 9.66 -8.87
CA ALA A 58 -1.98 8.24 -8.53
C ALA A 58 -3.40 7.65 -8.61
N LEU A 59 -4.42 8.45 -8.28
CA LEU A 59 -5.80 7.98 -8.18
C LEU A 59 -6.58 8.08 -9.48
N ALA A 60 -6.01 8.65 -10.54
CA ALA A 60 -6.72 8.98 -11.77
C ALA A 60 -6.72 7.87 -12.84
N TRP A 61 -6.14 6.72 -12.54
CA TRP A 61 -6.15 5.58 -13.45
C TRP A 61 -7.54 4.96 -13.58
N LYS A 62 -7.98 4.80 -14.83
CA LYS A 62 -9.22 4.09 -15.18
C LYS A 62 -8.98 3.15 -16.35
N CYS A 63 -9.74 2.06 -16.39
CA CYS A 63 -9.93 1.32 -17.62
C CYS A 63 -10.90 2.09 -18.50
N TYR A 64 -10.50 2.39 -19.72
CA TYR A 64 -11.24 3.18 -20.68
C TYR A 64 -11.42 2.39 -21.96
N LYS A 65 -12.68 2.16 -22.34
CA LYS A 65 -13.04 1.52 -23.61
C LYS A 65 -13.72 2.49 -24.57
N SER A 66 -14.57 3.37 -24.04
CA SER A 66 -15.25 4.44 -24.78
C SER A 66 -15.69 5.55 -23.81
N PRO A 67 -16.20 6.70 -24.30
CA PRO A 67 -16.63 7.81 -23.44
C PRO A 67 -17.68 7.42 -22.38
N THR A 68 -18.52 6.43 -22.66
CA THR A 68 -19.56 5.94 -21.74
C THR A 68 -19.16 4.65 -21.01
N GLN A 69 -18.00 4.07 -21.32
CA GLN A 69 -17.53 2.80 -20.76
C GLN A 69 -16.16 2.98 -20.11
N THR A 70 -16.20 3.32 -18.82
CA THR A 70 -15.02 3.42 -17.97
C THR A 70 -15.20 2.67 -16.65
N TRP A 71 -14.11 2.12 -16.12
CA TRP A 71 -14.09 1.38 -14.85
C TRP A 71 -12.91 1.80 -13.98
N GLY A 72 -13.11 1.73 -12.66
CA GLY A 72 -12.01 1.88 -11.71
C GLY A 72 -11.04 0.70 -11.77
N ILE A 73 -9.80 0.93 -11.37
CA ILE A 73 -8.76 -0.10 -11.30
C ILE A 73 -8.58 -0.56 -9.86
N SER A 74 -8.70 -1.87 -9.62
CA SER A 74 -8.32 -2.47 -8.34
C SER A 74 -6.82 -2.76 -8.33
N VAL A 75 -6.02 -1.81 -7.85
CA VAL A 75 -4.55 -1.96 -7.81
C VAL A 75 -4.13 -3.11 -6.88
N ASN A 76 -4.87 -3.36 -5.80
CA ASN A 76 -4.66 -4.55 -4.96
C ASN A 76 -4.84 -5.85 -5.75
N ARG A 77 -5.84 -5.92 -6.65
CA ARG A 77 -6.07 -7.11 -7.47
C ARG A 77 -4.99 -7.27 -8.53
N ALA A 78 -4.56 -6.18 -9.18
CA ALA A 78 -3.42 -6.20 -10.09
C ALA A 78 -2.15 -6.74 -9.38
N CYS A 79 -1.86 -6.24 -8.18
CA CYS A 79 -0.76 -6.73 -7.36
C CYS A 79 -0.86 -8.22 -7.00
N GLN A 80 -2.07 -8.69 -6.67
CA GLN A 80 -2.28 -10.09 -6.33
C GLN A 80 -2.07 -11.01 -7.53
N ASP A 81 -2.60 -10.63 -8.70
CA ASP A 81 -2.51 -11.43 -9.92
C ASP A 81 -1.08 -11.48 -10.48
N GLN A 82 -0.38 -10.33 -10.50
CA GLN A 82 0.92 -10.19 -11.17
C GLN A 82 2.10 -10.55 -10.28
N HIS A 83 1.97 -10.27 -8.98
CA HIS A 83 3.11 -10.31 -8.05
C HIS A 83 2.90 -11.24 -6.85
N GLY A 84 1.70 -11.82 -6.71
CA GLY A 84 1.30 -12.59 -5.53
C GLY A 84 1.27 -11.75 -4.24
N LEU A 85 1.19 -10.42 -4.37
CA LEU A 85 1.24 -9.48 -3.24
C LEU A 85 -0.16 -8.94 -2.94
N PRO A 86 -0.62 -8.98 -1.69
CA PRO A 86 -2.03 -8.75 -1.36
C PRO A 86 -2.42 -7.27 -1.29
N LYS A 87 -1.44 -6.35 -1.26
CA LYS A 87 -1.68 -4.92 -1.05
C LYS A 87 -0.88 -4.06 -2.02
N SER A 88 -1.43 -2.90 -2.31
CA SER A 88 -0.83 -1.83 -3.09
C SER A 88 -0.77 -0.53 -2.30
N ARG A 89 0.23 0.31 -2.57
CA ARG A 89 0.33 1.70 -2.09
C ARG A 89 0.99 2.56 -3.16
N TYR A 90 0.92 3.87 -3.03
CA TYR A 90 1.67 4.82 -3.85
C TYR A 90 2.56 5.69 -2.96
N THR A 91 3.74 6.09 -3.45
CA THR A 91 4.67 6.95 -2.69
C THR A 91 4.30 8.43 -2.77
N SER A 92 3.59 8.86 -3.83
CA SER A 92 3.14 10.24 -4.01
C SER A 92 1.78 10.30 -4.68
N ALA A 93 0.83 11.05 -4.11
CA ALA A 93 -0.49 11.21 -4.71
C ALA A 93 -0.43 11.96 -6.06
N GLY A 94 0.56 12.84 -6.24
CA GLY A 94 0.78 13.60 -7.46
C GLY A 94 1.56 12.86 -8.55
N ASP A 95 2.05 11.65 -8.26
CA ASP A 95 2.75 10.82 -9.25
C ASP A 95 1.89 9.61 -9.63
N PRO A 96 1.27 9.61 -10.84
CA PRO A 96 0.47 8.49 -11.32
C PRO A 96 1.23 7.16 -11.39
N TYR A 97 2.55 7.21 -11.47
CA TYR A 97 3.41 6.06 -11.67
C TYR A 97 4.01 5.51 -10.37
N SER A 98 3.70 6.14 -9.23
CA SER A 98 4.29 5.79 -7.93
C SER A 98 3.67 4.58 -7.23
N TRP A 99 2.71 3.89 -7.87
CA TRP A 99 2.11 2.67 -7.33
C TRP A 99 3.11 1.52 -7.21
N TYR A 100 3.01 0.78 -6.11
CA TYR A 100 3.80 -0.40 -5.86
C TYR A 100 3.01 -1.43 -5.04
N CYS A 101 3.35 -2.69 -5.26
CA CYS A 101 2.81 -3.83 -4.55
C CYS A 101 3.68 -4.17 -3.34
N TYR A 102 3.05 -4.57 -2.24
CA TYR A 102 3.76 -4.97 -1.03
C TYR A 102 2.99 -6.05 -0.25
N LYS A 103 3.74 -6.79 0.58
CA LYS A 103 3.17 -7.65 1.61
C LYS A 103 3.26 -6.89 2.94
N PRO A 104 2.13 -6.58 3.61
CA PRO A 104 2.18 -6.02 4.95
C PRO A 104 2.98 -6.93 5.85
N ARG A 105 3.84 -6.34 6.69
CA ARG A 105 4.43 -7.12 7.77
C ARG A 105 3.31 -7.50 8.75
N PRO A 106 3.29 -8.74 9.27
CA PRO A 106 2.39 -9.09 10.35
C PRO A 106 2.51 -8.08 11.48
N LYS A 107 1.38 -7.70 12.09
CA LYS A 107 1.39 -6.86 13.28
C LYS A 107 2.22 -7.57 14.35
N ALA A 108 3.16 -6.84 14.95
CA ALA A 108 3.93 -7.37 16.08
C ALA A 108 2.96 -7.82 17.19
N PRO A 109 3.14 -9.00 17.78
CA PRO A 109 2.25 -9.47 18.83
C PRO A 109 2.37 -8.55 20.05
N GLY A 110 1.25 -8.35 20.75
CA GLY A 110 1.26 -7.73 22.07
C GLY A 110 1.90 -8.65 23.11
N VAL A 111 1.88 -8.24 24.38
CA VAL A 111 2.51 -8.99 25.47
C VAL A 111 1.55 -9.08 26.66
N ASP A 112 1.38 -10.29 27.21
CA ASP A 112 0.58 -10.49 28.41
C ASP A 112 1.43 -10.26 29.66
N LEU A 113 1.36 -9.05 30.20
CA LEU A 113 2.08 -8.68 31.42
C LEU A 113 1.58 -9.45 32.65
N THR A 114 0.31 -9.86 32.68
CA THR A 114 -0.24 -10.65 33.79
C THR A 114 0.32 -12.07 33.78
N ARG A 115 0.48 -12.69 32.60
CA ARG A 115 1.15 -13.99 32.46
C ARG A 115 2.59 -13.94 32.96
N TYR A 116 3.33 -12.87 32.65
CA TYR A 116 4.66 -12.65 33.22
C TYR A 116 4.61 -12.60 34.75
N CYS A 117 3.72 -11.78 35.33
CA CYS A 117 3.61 -11.67 36.78
C CYS A 117 3.29 -13.00 37.46
N LYS A 118 2.34 -13.78 36.93
CA LYS A 118 2.00 -15.10 37.47
C LYS A 118 3.18 -16.07 37.45
N LYS A 119 3.96 -16.04 36.36
CA LYS A 119 5.11 -16.92 36.16
C LYS A 119 6.24 -16.61 37.14
N HIS A 120 6.53 -15.33 37.37
CA HIS A 120 7.71 -14.89 38.13
C HIS A 120 7.42 -14.63 39.62
N PHE A 121 6.18 -14.33 40.00
CA PHE A 121 5.82 -13.93 41.37
C PHE A 121 4.63 -14.73 41.96
N GLY A 122 4.20 -15.80 41.28
CA GLY A 122 3.18 -16.73 41.76
C GLY A 122 1.76 -16.43 41.26
N GLN A 123 0.86 -17.42 41.43
CA GLN A 123 -0.47 -17.41 40.80
C GLN A 123 -1.40 -16.27 41.24
N SER A 124 -1.15 -15.65 42.39
CA SER A 124 -1.89 -14.47 42.86
C SER A 124 -1.42 -13.16 42.22
N ALA A 125 -0.22 -13.11 41.65
CA ALA A 125 0.33 -11.90 41.07
C ALA A 125 -0.39 -11.51 39.77
N ARG A 126 -0.62 -10.21 39.57
CA ARG A 126 -1.26 -9.62 38.38
C ARG A 126 -0.49 -8.40 37.92
N ALA A 127 -0.59 -8.05 36.64
CA ALA A 127 -0.10 -6.77 36.17
C ALA A 127 -1.07 -5.67 36.60
N LYS A 128 -0.53 -4.59 37.17
CA LYS A 128 -1.27 -3.41 37.61
C LYS A 128 -0.63 -2.17 37.04
N LEU A 129 -1.44 -1.31 36.44
CA LEU A 129 -1.01 0.02 36.02
C LEU A 129 -1.05 0.95 37.24
N VAL A 130 0.08 1.53 37.62
CA VAL A 130 0.20 2.43 38.78
C VAL A 130 0.34 3.91 38.39
N GLY A 131 0.31 4.18 37.09
CA GLY A 131 0.37 5.51 36.50
C GLY A 131 -0.50 5.60 35.26
N LYS A 132 -0.03 6.30 34.21
CA LYS A 132 -0.79 6.55 32.98
C LYS A 132 -0.02 6.21 31.70
N THR A 133 1.20 5.71 31.82
CA THR A 133 2.11 5.49 30.69
C THR A 133 2.43 4.02 30.50
N ALA A 134 2.97 3.68 29.32
CA ALA A 134 3.49 2.35 29.01
C ALA A 134 4.55 1.84 30.00
N LEU A 135 5.21 2.73 30.75
CA LEU A 135 6.25 2.38 31.70
C LEU A 135 5.73 2.10 33.11
N ASP A 136 4.46 2.42 33.40
CA ASP A 136 3.93 2.39 34.76
C ASP A 136 3.30 1.03 35.15
N TRP A 137 3.68 -0.04 34.47
CA TRP A 137 3.22 -1.38 34.77
C TRP A 137 4.10 -2.05 35.81
N VAL A 138 3.46 -2.57 36.85
CA VAL A 138 4.11 -3.39 37.89
C VAL A 138 3.39 -4.71 38.06
N CYS A 139 4.11 -5.74 38.48
CA CYS A 139 3.46 -6.90 39.08
C CYS A 139 3.03 -6.55 40.49
N ALA A 140 1.81 -6.92 40.88
CA ALA A 140 1.31 -6.71 42.23
C ALA A 140 0.62 -7.97 42.76
N SER A 141 0.80 -8.22 44.07
CA SER A 141 0.07 -9.26 44.81
C SER A 141 -0.31 -8.70 46.19
N GLY A 142 -1.60 -8.42 46.39
CA GLY A 142 -2.08 -7.71 47.58
C GLY A 142 -1.71 -6.21 47.59
N GLN A 143 -1.74 -5.59 48.78
CA GLN A 143 -1.54 -4.14 48.92
C GLN A 143 -0.07 -3.71 48.89
N HIS A 144 0.84 -4.51 49.43
CA HIS A 144 2.23 -4.09 49.68
C HIS A 144 3.26 -4.70 48.72
N ASN A 145 2.94 -5.80 48.02
CA ASN A 145 3.92 -6.44 47.15
C ASN A 145 3.83 -5.87 45.74
N ARG A 146 4.89 -5.20 45.29
CA ARG A 146 5.05 -4.69 43.93
C ARG A 146 6.43 -5.04 43.39
N TRP A 147 6.48 -5.49 42.15
CA TRP A 147 7.72 -5.82 41.44
C TRP A 147 7.72 -5.20 40.04
N GLY A 148 8.90 -4.88 39.53
CA GLY A 148 9.06 -4.41 38.16
C GLY A 148 8.70 -5.48 37.13
N ILE A 149 8.33 -5.05 35.93
CA ILE A 149 8.07 -5.93 34.80
C ILE A 149 9.18 -5.78 33.76
N SER A 150 9.82 -6.90 33.41
CA SER A 150 10.71 -6.95 32.24
C SER A 150 9.90 -7.32 30.99
N VAL A 151 9.43 -6.32 30.25
CA VAL A 151 8.60 -6.55 29.06
C VAL A 151 9.35 -7.32 27.98
N SER A 152 10.65 -7.05 27.79
CA SER A 152 11.49 -7.82 26.85
C SER A 152 11.62 -9.29 27.26
N THR A 153 11.67 -9.60 28.56
CA THR A 153 11.65 -10.99 29.03
C THR A 153 10.29 -11.62 28.80
N ALA A 154 9.19 -10.92 29.09
CA ALA A 154 7.85 -11.40 28.78
C ALA A 154 7.67 -11.72 27.29
N CYS A 155 8.16 -10.84 26.40
CA CYS A 155 8.16 -11.07 24.95
C CYS A 155 8.96 -12.31 24.54
N ARG A 156 10.15 -12.50 25.13
CA ARG A 156 10.99 -13.68 24.85
C ARG A 156 10.29 -14.97 25.27
N GLU A 157 9.65 -14.96 26.43
CA GLU A 157 8.98 -16.15 26.98
C GLU A 157 7.66 -16.49 26.26
N GLN A 158 6.93 -15.50 25.76
CA GLN A 158 5.61 -15.71 25.14
C GLN A 158 5.68 -15.91 23.63
N HIS A 159 6.67 -15.31 22.97
CA HIS A 159 6.74 -15.26 21.52
C HIS A 159 8.12 -15.62 20.94
N GLY A 160 9.14 -15.87 21.77
CA GLY A 160 10.52 -16.07 21.32
C GLY A 160 11.16 -14.79 20.76
N LEU A 161 10.60 -13.62 21.06
CA LEU A 161 11.01 -12.32 20.53
C LEU A 161 11.78 -11.54 21.61
N PRO A 162 13.08 -11.22 21.42
CA PRO A 162 13.92 -10.72 22.51
C PRO A 162 13.69 -9.24 22.86
N LYS A 163 13.02 -8.47 22.00
CA LYS A 163 12.83 -7.03 22.19
C LYS A 163 11.36 -6.69 22.42
N ALA A 164 11.14 -5.64 23.20
CA ALA A 164 9.84 -5.00 23.36
C ALA A 164 9.96 -3.52 23.03
N SER A 165 8.89 -2.94 22.47
CA SER A 165 8.73 -1.49 22.33
C SER A 165 7.27 -1.12 22.56
N TYR A 166 7.01 0.15 22.82
CA TYR A 166 5.66 0.70 22.88
C TYR A 166 5.45 1.69 21.75
N GLY A 167 4.28 1.66 21.12
CA GLY A 167 3.94 2.56 20.01
C GLY A 167 3.71 4.01 20.47
N ASN A 168 3.19 4.21 21.68
CA ASN A 168 2.90 5.52 22.25
C ASN A 168 3.11 5.47 23.77
N ARG A 169 3.95 6.36 24.31
CA ARG A 169 4.24 6.42 25.74
C ARG A 169 2.98 6.64 26.59
N ASN A 170 2.04 7.44 26.10
CA ASN A 170 0.80 7.79 26.81
C ASN A 170 -0.30 6.74 26.61
N ASP A 171 -0.04 5.69 25.83
CA ASP A 171 -0.91 4.53 25.72
C ASP A 171 -0.27 3.34 26.46
N PRO A 172 -0.72 3.03 27.69
CA PRO A 172 -0.15 1.94 28.47
C PRO A 172 -0.32 0.56 27.83
N TYR A 173 -1.20 0.42 26.84
CA TYR A 173 -1.51 -0.86 26.18
C TYR A 173 -0.79 -1.04 24.84
N SER A 174 0.09 -0.11 24.47
CA SER A 174 0.75 -0.09 23.15
C SER A 174 2.02 -0.94 23.03
N TRP A 175 2.27 -1.84 23.99
CA TRP A 175 3.44 -2.73 23.96
C TRP A 175 3.35 -3.79 22.86
N THR A 176 4.45 -3.97 22.15
CA THR A 176 4.62 -4.97 21.09
C THR A 176 5.99 -5.64 21.17
N CYS A 177 6.05 -6.90 20.74
CA CYS A 177 7.27 -7.72 20.74
C CYS A 177 7.93 -7.79 19.36
N HIS A 178 9.26 -7.76 19.32
CA HIS A 178 10.06 -7.64 18.11
C HIS A 178 11.31 -8.54 18.12
N ARG A 179 11.85 -8.80 16.92
CA ARG A 179 13.16 -9.43 16.73
C ARG A 179 14.31 -8.50 17.12
#